data_AF-S0FGB1-F1
#
_entry.id   AF-S0FGB1-F1
#
_cell.length_a   1.000
_cell.length_b   1.000
_cell.length_c   1.000
_cell.angle_alpha   90.00
_cell.angle_beta   90.00
_cell.angle_gamma   90.00
#
_symmetry.space_group_name_H-M   'P 1'
#
loop_
_entity.id
_entity.type
_entity.pdbx_description
1 polymer ?
#
loop_
_entity_poly.entity_id
_entity_poly.type
_entity_poly.pdbx_seq_one_letter_code
_entity_poly.pdbx_strand_id
1 'polypeptide(L)'
;MNKIDEAIISIRSLECPTGQLENKVAGILEKYGVAGRTQINIDREKILDTDGAQAYKVKIADKGQPLIVMAQSGYDDYVARVVDVYTDNT
;
A
#
# COMPACT_ATOMS: atom_id res chain seq x y z
N MET A 1 16.84 -4.59 -9.59
CA MET A 1 15.77 -4.34 -8.61
C MET A 1 15.46 -5.63 -7.91
N ASN A 2 15.14 -5.58 -6.61
CA ASN A 2 14.70 -6.74 -5.87
C ASN A 2 13.16 -6.92 -6.02
N LYS A 3 12.60 -8.01 -5.50
CA LYS A 3 11.16 -8.30 -5.58
C LYS A 3 10.27 -7.22 -4.92
N ILE A 4 10.75 -6.57 -3.85
CA ILE A 4 9.97 -5.54 -3.16
C ILE A 4 9.94 -4.24 -3.97
N ASP A 5 11.03 -3.88 -4.66
CA ASP A 5 11.07 -2.72 -5.55
C ASP A 5 10.07 -2.87 -6.70
N GLU A 6 9.99 -4.06 -7.31
CA GLU A 6 9.04 -4.35 -8.39
C GLU A 6 7.59 -4.30 -7.90
N ALA A 7 7.32 -4.85 -6.72
CA ALA A 7 6.00 -4.76 -6.09
C ALA A 7 5.61 -3.31 -5.79
N ILE A 8 6.54 -2.48 -5.29
CA ILE A 8 6.31 -1.06 -5.02
C ILE A 8 5.93 -0.31 -6.30
N ILE A 9 6.63 -0.56 -7.42
CA ILE A 9 6.26 0.05 -8.71
C ILE A 9 4.84 -0.35 -9.11
N SER A 10 4.49 -1.64 -8.98
CA SER A 10 3.13 -2.09 -9.29
C SER A 10 2.07 -1.48 -8.38
N ILE A 11 2.38 -1.27 -7.09
CA ILE A 11 1.47 -0.60 -6.13
C ILE A 11 1.29 0.87 -6.49
N ARG A 12 2.36 1.58 -6.90
CA ARG A 12 2.28 2.99 -7.31
C ARG A 12 1.38 3.23 -8.53
N SER A 13 1.22 2.24 -9.40
CA SER A 13 0.31 2.31 -10.55
C SER A 13 -1.09 1.75 -10.25
N LEU A 14 -1.40 1.43 -8.99
CA LEU A 14 -2.68 0.83 -8.61
C LEU A 14 -3.79 1.89 -8.59
N GLU A 15 -4.83 1.61 -9.37
CA GLU A 15 -6.15 2.20 -9.24
C GLU A 15 -7.15 1.07 -8.96
N CYS A 16 -7.99 1.23 -7.94
CA CYS A 16 -8.94 0.19 -7.55
C CYS A 16 -10.17 0.78 -6.86
N PRO A 17 -11.29 0.04 -6.77
CA PRO A 17 -12.44 0.52 -6.02
C PRO A 17 -12.08 0.85 -4.56
N THR A 18 -12.67 1.93 -4.04
CA THR A 18 -12.53 2.30 -2.63
C THR A 18 -12.95 1.11 -1.74
N GLY A 19 -12.14 0.77 -0.74
CA GLY A 19 -12.32 -0.41 0.12
C GLY A 19 -11.73 -1.72 -0.42
N GLN A 20 -11.09 -1.72 -1.61
CA GLN A 20 -10.31 -2.85 -2.09
C GLN A 20 -8.80 -2.66 -2.00
N LEU A 21 -8.35 -1.48 -1.58
CA LEU A 21 -6.94 -1.10 -1.62
C LEU A 21 -6.06 -2.09 -0.85
N GLU A 22 -6.42 -2.42 0.39
CA GLU A 22 -5.68 -3.33 1.25
C GLU A 22 -5.56 -4.72 0.61
N ASN A 23 -6.68 -5.25 0.10
CA ASN A 23 -6.72 -6.53 -0.57
C ASN A 23 -5.82 -6.55 -1.83
N LYS A 24 -5.85 -5.49 -2.64
CA LYS A 24 -5.03 -5.37 -3.86
C LYS A 24 -3.55 -5.24 -3.53
N VAL A 25 -3.19 -4.42 -2.55
CA VAL A 25 -1.80 -4.25 -2.09
C VAL A 25 -1.25 -5.57 -1.56
N ALA A 26 -2.00 -6.27 -0.70
CA ALA A 26 -1.60 -7.58 -0.20
C ALA A 26 -1.41 -8.61 -1.34
N GLY A 27 -2.34 -8.63 -2.30
CA GLY A 27 -2.25 -9.50 -3.47
C GLY A 27 -1.05 -9.21 -4.38
N ILE A 28 -0.65 -7.94 -4.53
CA ILE A 28 0.56 -7.57 -5.28
C ILE A 28 1.80 -8.08 -4.55
N LEU A 29 1.92 -7.83 -3.24
CA LEU A 29 3.07 -8.28 -2.45
C LEU A 29 3.23 -9.81 -2.48
N GLU A 30 2.11 -10.54 -2.43
CA GLU A 30 2.08 -11.99 -2.58
C GLU A 30 2.48 -12.44 -4.00
N LYS A 31 1.92 -11.81 -5.04
CA LYS A 31 2.22 -12.12 -6.45
C LYS A 31 3.70 -11.99 -6.79
N TYR A 32 4.37 -10.95 -6.27
CA TYR A 32 5.81 -10.73 -6.47
C TYR A 32 6.67 -11.58 -5.53
N GLY A 33 6.07 -12.39 -4.64
CA GLY A 33 6.77 -13.25 -3.70
C GLY A 33 7.53 -12.48 -2.63
N VAL A 34 7.01 -11.31 -2.22
CA VAL A 34 7.57 -10.48 -1.14
C VAL A 34 7.23 -11.09 0.23
N ALA A 35 5.99 -11.54 0.41
CA ALA A 35 5.50 -12.22 1.61
C ALA A 35 4.18 -12.96 1.32
N GLY A 36 3.89 -13.99 2.11
CA GLY A 36 2.58 -14.66 2.05
C GLY A 36 1.48 -13.77 2.64
N ARG A 37 0.23 -13.96 2.20
CA ARG A 37 -0.89 -13.12 2.63
C ARG A 37 -1.12 -13.06 4.14
N THR A 38 -0.84 -14.15 4.86
CA THR A 38 -0.96 -14.23 6.32
C THR A 38 0.14 -13.46 7.06
N GLN A 39 1.19 -13.05 6.36
CA GLN A 39 2.31 -12.27 6.90
C GLN A 39 2.15 -10.77 6.65
N ILE A 40 1.11 -10.36 5.92
CA ILE A 40 0.89 -8.96 5.53
C ILE A 40 -0.27 -8.41 6.36
N ASN A 41 0.00 -7.37 7.14
CA ASN A 41 -1.02 -6.58 7.81
C ASN A 41 -1.05 -5.17 7.21
N ILE A 42 -2.24 -4.64 6.95
CA ILE A 42 -2.45 -3.32 6.36
C ILE A 42 -3.49 -2.59 7.19
N ASP A 43 -3.06 -1.51 7.83
CA ASP A 43 -3.89 -0.70 8.71
C ASP A 43 -3.98 0.75 8.18
N ARG A 44 -5.12 1.42 8.38
CA ARG A 44 -5.21 2.88 8.15
C ARG A 44 -4.34 3.61 9.17
N GLU A 45 -3.47 4.50 8.70
CA GLU A 45 -2.60 5.32 9.53
C GLU A 45 -3.03 6.79 9.43
N LYS A 46 -4.15 7.13 10.09
CA LYS A 46 -4.79 8.46 9.96
C LYS A 46 -3.88 9.63 10.34
N ILE A 47 -2.89 9.40 11.18
CA ILE A 47 -1.93 10.44 11.61
C ILE A 47 -1.07 10.92 10.44
N LEU A 48 -0.89 10.07 9.42
CA LEU A 48 -0.13 10.36 8.21
C LEU A 48 -1.01 10.79 7.02
N ASP A 49 -2.33 10.94 7.22
CA ASP A 49 -3.19 11.49 6.17
C ASP A 49 -2.74 12.91 5.83
N THR A 50 -2.75 13.24 4.54
CA THR A 50 -2.43 14.58 4.02
C THR A 50 -3.63 15.14 3.28
N ASP A 51 -3.60 16.43 2.91
CA ASP A 51 -4.72 17.05 2.20
C ASP A 51 -5.08 16.26 0.92
N GLY A 52 -6.28 15.68 0.93
CA GLY A 52 -6.80 14.82 -0.14
C GLY A 52 -6.29 13.37 -0.21
N ALA A 53 -5.35 12.92 0.64
CA ALA A 53 -4.79 11.56 0.58
C ALA A 53 -4.85 10.81 1.92
N GLN A 54 -5.21 9.53 1.82
CA GLN A 54 -5.31 8.58 2.91
C GLN A 54 -4.07 7.68 2.99
N ALA A 55 -3.47 7.58 4.18
CA ALA A 55 -2.30 6.75 4.44
C ALA A 55 -2.64 5.34 4.96
N TYR A 56 -1.94 4.34 4.43
CA TYR A 56 -2.07 2.94 4.83
C TYR A 56 -0.70 2.40 5.19
N LYS A 57 -0.55 1.85 6.40
CA LYS A 57 0.68 1.25 6.90
C LYS A 57 0.67 -0.24 6.65
N VAL A 58 1.56 -0.69 5.79
CA VAL A 58 1.76 -2.09 5.43
C VAL A 58 2.92 -2.65 6.25
N LYS A 59 2.62 -3.62 7.12
CA LYS A 59 3.59 -4.37 7.91
C LYS A 59 3.72 -5.77 7.34
N ILE A 60 4.95 -6.20 7.13
CA ILE A 60 5.28 -7.54 6.66
C ILE A 60 6.03 -8.25 7.79
N ALA A 61 5.53 -9.41 8.22
CA ALA A 61 6.21 -10.23 9.22
C ALA A 61 7.65 -10.52 8.75
N ASP A 62 8.60 -10.50 9.68
CA ASP A 62 10.03 -10.71 9.42
C ASP A 62 10.72 -9.60 8.59
N LYS A 63 10.03 -8.48 8.30
CA LYS A 63 10.65 -7.26 7.75
C LYS A 63 10.59 -6.11 8.76
N GLY A 64 11.73 -5.45 8.93
CA GLY A 64 11.90 -4.41 9.96
C GLY A 64 11.21 -3.08 9.65
N GLN A 65 11.10 -2.69 8.37
CA GLN A 65 10.54 -1.40 7.99
C GLN A 65 9.18 -1.55 7.31
N PRO A 66 8.13 -0.86 7.78
CA PRO A 66 6.82 -0.87 7.15
C PRO A 66 6.82 0.03 5.90
N LEU A 67 5.94 -0.30 4.96
CA LEU A 67 5.67 0.55 3.80
C LEU A 67 4.47 1.44 4.11
N ILE A 68 4.54 2.71 3.76
CA ILE A 68 3.40 3.62 3.75
C ILE A 68 2.90 3.71 2.32
N VAL A 69 1.60 3.50 2.13
CA VAL A 69 0.90 3.66 0.86
C VAL A 69 -0.06 4.84 1.00
N MET A 70 0.13 5.86 0.17
CA MET A 70 -0.75 7.02 0.11
C MET A 70 -1.74 6.83 -1.04
N ALA A 71 -3.04 6.92 -0.75
CA ALA A 71 -4.09 6.79 -1.75
C ALA A 71 -5.05 7.97 -1.72
N GLN A 72 -5.34 8.54 -2.88
CA GLN A 72 -6.37 9.57 -3.03
C GLN A 72 -7.66 8.95 -3.57
N SER A 73 -8.80 9.34 -3.00
CA SER A 73 -10.09 9.06 -3.61
C SER A 73 -10.22 9.88 -4.90
N GLY A 74 -10.67 9.26 -5.98
CA GLY A 74 -11.04 9.93 -7.22
C GLY A 74 -12.26 10.81 -7.04
N TYR A 75 -12.60 11.61 -8.05
CA TYR A 75 -13.64 12.65 -8.01
C TYR A 75 -15.03 12.15 -7.55
N ASP A 76 -15.33 10.87 -7.77
CA ASP A 76 -16.59 10.23 -7.38
C ASP A 76 -16.46 9.32 -6.14
N ASP A 77 -15.34 9.40 -5.40
CA ASP A 77 -14.96 8.55 -4.26
C ASP A 77 -14.99 7.04 -4.53
N TYR A 78 -15.16 6.63 -5.79
CA TYR A 78 -15.30 5.23 -6.18
C TYR A 78 -13.96 4.55 -6.46
N VAL A 79 -12.91 5.31 -6.76
CA VAL A 79 -11.59 4.78 -7.12
C VAL A 79 -10.53 5.36 -6.18
N ALA A 80 -9.77 4.50 -5.51
CA ALA A 80 -8.55 4.86 -4.81
C ALA A 80 -7.36 4.74 -5.77
N ARG A 81 -6.63 5.84 -5.97
CA ARG A 81 -5.36 5.86 -6.72
C ARG A 81 -4.20 5.99 -5.75
N VAL A 82 -3.22 5.11 -5.86
CA VAL A 82 -1.98 5.26 -5.11
C VAL A 82 -1.18 6.44 -5.68
N VAL A 83 -0.83 7.39 -4.81
CA VAL A 83 -0.06 8.59 -5.18
C VAL A 83 1.39 8.53 -4.68
N ASP A 84 1.67 7.76 -3.64
CA ASP A 84 3.03 7.53 -3.17
C ASP A 84 3.18 6.21 -2.40
N VAL A 85 4.40 5.67 -2.39
CA VAL A 85 4.80 4.52 -1.56
C VAL A 85 6.24 4.73 -1.07
N TYR A 86 6.46 4.69 0.24
CA TYR A 86 7.79 4.86 0.86
C TYR A 86 7.94 4.00 2.12
N THR A 87 9.18 3.78 2.57
CA THR A 87 9.46 3.15 3.87
C THR A 87 9.38 4.18 4.98
N ASP A 88 8.66 3.87 6.06
CA ASP A 88 8.64 4.70 7.27
C ASP A 88 10.02 4.60 7.96
N ASN A 89 10.86 5.62 7.80
CA ASN A 89 12.12 5.76 8.52
C ASN A 89 11.80 6.45 9.86
N THR A 90 11.29 5.70 10.82
CA THR A 90 11.11 6.19 12.19
C THR A 90 12.48 6.41 12.86
#